data_AF-A0A8S0WMM3-F1
#
_entry.id   AF-A0A8S0WMM3-F1
#
_cell.length_a   1.000
_cell.length_b   1.000
_cell.length_c   1.000
_cell.angle_alpha   90.00
_cell.angle_beta   90.00
_cell.angle_gamma   90.00
#
_symmetry.space_group_name_H-M   'P 1'
#
loop_
_entity.id
_entity.type
_entity.pdbx_description
1 polymer ?
#
loop_
_entity_poly.entity_id
_entity_poly.type
_entity_poly.pdbx_seq_one_letter_code
_entity_poly.pdbx_strand_id
1 'polypeptide(L)'
;MTQFDAEATPMLNAFTFKPNFTPYKVVQPTYNVNAKNGQNAPMAAVANKMIWNVEDANNDTQFNKMLWAATKGNVPYPVVHHTDGSPDSEPQAPDSDG
;
A
#
# COMPACT_ATOMS: atom_id res chain seq x y z
N MET A 1 5.06 19.31 28.55
CA MET A 1 5.57 19.87 27.29
C MET A 1 6.98 19.36 27.08
N THR A 2 7.29 18.88 25.88
CA THR A 2 8.61 18.31 25.53
C THR A 2 9.33 19.22 24.53
N GLN A 3 10.61 18.96 24.26
CA GLN A 3 11.37 19.68 23.23
C GLN A 3 10.71 19.63 21.84
N PHE A 4 10.02 18.53 21.50
CA PHE A 4 9.32 18.38 20.22
C PHE A 4 8.15 19.36 20.05
N ASP A 5 7.50 19.72 21.17
CA ASP A 5 6.42 20.71 21.20
C ASP A 5 6.96 22.14 21.06
N ALA A 6 8.19 22.39 21.56
CA ALA A 6 8.85 23.69 21.47
C ALA A 6 9.47 23.97 20.08
N GLU A 7 9.86 22.92 19.34
CA GLU A 7 10.44 23.01 18.00
C GLU A 7 9.43 22.73 16.87
N ALA A 8 8.14 22.58 17.21
CA ALA A 8 7.10 22.38 16.21
C ALA A 8 7.09 23.56 15.21
N THR A 9 7.14 23.25 13.91
CA THR A 9 7.13 24.29 12.88
C THR A 9 5.77 25.01 12.90
N PRO A 10 5.75 26.34 13.10
CA PRO A 10 4.50 27.06 13.24
C PRO A 10 3.77 27.13 11.88
N MET A 11 2.47 26.79 11.88
CA MET A 11 1.59 26.79 10.70
C MET A 11 1.10 28.20 10.28
N LEU A 12 1.86 29.26 10.57
CA LEU A 12 1.41 30.65 10.35
C LEU A 12 0.95 30.91 8.90
N ASN A 13 1.54 30.22 7.92
CA ASN A 13 1.19 30.35 6.51
C ASN A 13 -0.11 29.63 6.10
N ALA A 14 -0.63 28.73 6.93
CA ALA A 14 -1.88 28.00 6.66
C ALA A 14 -3.13 28.80 7.07
N PHE A 15 -2.97 29.82 7.92
CA PHE A 15 -4.08 30.63 8.43
C PHE A 15 -4.09 32.01 7.77
N THR A 16 -5.28 32.48 7.38
CA THR A 16 -5.46 33.80 6.77
C THR A 16 -6.71 34.47 7.31
N PHE A 17 -6.63 35.78 7.52
CA PHE A 17 -7.79 36.62 7.88
C PHE A 17 -8.63 37.02 6.65
N LYS A 18 -8.24 36.61 5.45
CA LYS A 18 -8.95 36.86 4.20
C LYS A 18 -9.64 35.56 3.75
N PRO A 19 -10.88 35.30 4.17
CA PRO A 19 -11.62 34.11 3.75
C PRO A 19 -11.91 34.14 2.25
N ASN A 20 -11.77 32.98 1.59
CA ASN A 20 -12.23 32.80 0.22
C ASN A 20 -13.61 32.12 0.24
N PHE A 21 -14.66 32.86 -0.17
CA PHE A 21 -16.04 32.36 -0.23
C PHE A 21 -16.41 31.73 -1.59
N THR A 22 -15.44 31.53 -2.47
CA THR A 22 -15.69 30.87 -3.76
C THR A 22 -16.25 29.46 -3.49
N PRO A 23 -17.45 29.13 -4.00
CA PRO A 23 -18.01 27.79 -3.84
C PRO A 23 -17.08 26.75 -4.44
N TYR A 24 -16.88 25.65 -3.72
CA TYR A 24 -16.11 24.53 -4.25
C TYR A 24 -16.87 23.89 -5.42
N LYS A 25 -16.25 23.86 -6.60
CA LYS A 25 -16.75 23.13 -7.75
C LYS A 25 -16.29 21.68 -7.63
N VAL A 26 -17.21 20.76 -7.38
CA VAL A 26 -16.92 19.33 -7.26
C VAL A 26 -16.25 18.83 -8.55
N VAL A 27 -15.03 18.33 -8.41
CA VAL A 27 -14.36 17.57 -9.48
C VAL A 27 -14.94 16.16 -9.46
N GLN A 28 -15.65 15.81 -10.54
CA GLN A 28 -16.19 14.47 -10.69
C GLN A 28 -15.04 13.50 -11.06
N PRO A 29 -15.02 12.29 -10.50
CA PRO A 29 -14.09 11.24 -10.92
C PRO A 29 -14.22 11.01 -12.43
N THR A 30 -13.08 10.91 -13.12
CA THR A 30 -13.04 10.56 -14.55
C THR A 30 -13.21 9.06 -14.81
N TYR A 31 -13.25 8.27 -13.74
CA TYR A 31 -13.40 6.82 -13.76
C TYR A 31 -14.59 6.40 -12.89
N ASN A 32 -15.13 5.21 -13.16
CA ASN A 32 -16.23 4.66 -12.36
C ASN A 32 -15.72 4.28 -10.96
N VAL A 33 -16.21 4.97 -9.93
CA VAL A 33 -15.85 4.72 -8.52
C VAL A 33 -16.40 3.39 -7.99
N ASN A 34 -17.39 2.81 -8.67
CA ASN A 34 -17.95 1.51 -8.35
C ASN A 34 -17.32 0.39 -9.18
N ALA A 35 -16.28 0.69 -9.98
CA ALA A 35 -15.57 -0.33 -10.74
C ALA A 35 -14.93 -1.33 -9.78
N LYS A 36 -15.20 -2.61 -10.01
CA LYS A 36 -14.56 -3.72 -9.31
C LYS A 36 -13.75 -4.52 -10.32
N ASN A 37 -12.74 -5.23 -9.81
CA ASN A 37 -11.99 -6.19 -10.61
C ASN A 37 -12.96 -7.24 -11.17
N GLY A 38 -12.93 -7.47 -12.49
CA GLY A 38 -13.74 -8.49 -13.15
C GLY A 38 -13.29 -9.90 -12.78
N GLN A 39 -14.12 -10.91 -13.08
CA GLN A 39 -13.80 -12.33 -12.79
C GLN A 39 -12.52 -12.81 -13.47
N ASN A 40 -12.12 -12.18 -14.59
CA ASN A 40 -10.92 -12.49 -15.36
C ASN A 40 -9.72 -11.61 -14.99
N ALA A 41 -9.79 -10.87 -13.88
CA ALA A 41 -8.66 -10.07 -13.43
C ALA A 41 -7.44 -10.96 -13.14
N PRO A 42 -6.21 -10.45 -13.33
CA PRO A 42 -5.00 -11.16 -12.92
C PRO A 42 -5.15 -11.64 -11.47
N MET A 43 -4.88 -12.92 -11.23
CA MET A 43 -4.92 -13.53 -9.89
C MET A 43 -6.30 -13.58 -9.21
N ALA A 44 -7.42 -13.38 -9.93
CA ALA A 44 -8.77 -13.46 -9.35
C ALA A 44 -9.06 -14.81 -8.65
N ALA A 45 -8.56 -15.92 -9.19
CA ALA A 45 -8.69 -17.24 -8.57
C ALA A 45 -7.95 -17.35 -7.23
N VAL A 46 -6.87 -16.60 -7.04
CA VAL A 46 -6.10 -16.54 -5.78
C VAL A 46 -6.83 -15.66 -4.77
N ALA A 47 -7.30 -14.48 -5.20
CA ALA A 47 -8.10 -13.58 -4.37
C ALA A 47 -9.37 -14.24 -3.81
N ASN A 48 -10.03 -15.09 -4.60
CA ASN A 48 -11.23 -15.83 -4.16
C ASN A 48 -10.98 -16.86 -3.06
N LYS A 49 -9.72 -17.28 -2.86
CA LYS A 49 -9.33 -18.23 -1.82
C LYS A 49 -8.80 -17.54 -0.56
N MET A 50 -8.63 -16.22 -0.59
CA MET A 50 -8.14 -15.43 0.53
C MET A 50 -9.24 -15.19 1.58
N ILE A 51 -8.78 -15.01 2.81
CA ILE A 51 -9.60 -14.75 3.99
C ILE A 51 -9.73 -13.23 4.16
N TRP A 52 -10.93 -12.68 4.02
CA TRP A 52 -11.18 -11.23 4.05
C TRP A 52 -11.88 -10.74 5.32
N ASN A 53 -12.21 -11.65 6.24
CA ASN A 53 -12.93 -11.35 7.48
C ASN A 53 -12.02 -11.13 8.69
N VAL A 54 -10.70 -11.32 8.54
CA VAL A 54 -9.70 -11.18 9.61
C VAL A 54 -8.46 -10.49 9.02
N GLU A 55 -7.96 -9.48 9.73
CA GLU A 55 -6.70 -8.79 9.42
C GLU A 55 -5.50 -9.76 9.46
N ASP A 56 -4.54 -9.53 8.56
CA ASP A 56 -3.27 -10.29 8.47
C ASP A 56 -3.42 -11.83 8.42
N ALA A 57 -4.59 -12.33 8.01
CA ALA A 57 -4.87 -13.77 7.92
C ALA A 57 -4.32 -14.43 6.64
N ASN A 58 -3.90 -13.64 5.66
CA ASN A 58 -3.37 -14.13 4.38
C ASN A 58 -1.86 -14.13 4.38
N ASN A 59 -1.26 -14.96 3.52
CA ASN A 59 0.18 -14.90 3.31
C ASN A 59 0.57 -13.59 2.59
N ASP A 60 1.36 -12.75 3.27
CA ASP A 60 1.81 -11.44 2.77
C ASP A 60 2.52 -11.52 1.42
N THR A 61 3.37 -12.53 1.21
CA THR A 61 4.10 -12.68 -0.04
C THR A 61 3.16 -12.93 -1.21
N GLN A 62 2.13 -13.77 -1.02
CA GLN A 62 1.13 -14.02 -2.05
C GLN A 62 0.25 -12.80 -2.31
N PHE A 63 -0.14 -12.10 -1.24
CA PHE A 63 -0.94 -10.88 -1.32
C PHE A 63 -0.20 -9.76 -2.06
N ASN A 64 1.07 -9.52 -1.73
CA ASN A 64 1.91 -8.53 -2.40
C ASN A 64 2.14 -8.84 -3.88
N LYS A 65 2.37 -10.11 -4.24
CA LYS A 65 2.49 -10.53 -5.65
C LYS A 65 1.21 -10.28 -6.45
N MET A 66 0.05 -10.53 -5.83
CA MET A 66 -1.25 -10.25 -6.43
C MET A 66 -1.44 -8.75 -6.69
N LEU A 67 -1.16 -7.90 -5.70
CA LEU A 67 -1.26 -6.44 -5.85
C LEU A 67 -0.29 -5.91 -6.93
N TRP A 68 0.92 -6.45 -6.99
CA TRP A 68 1.90 -6.08 -8.01
C TRP A 68 1.42 -6.43 -9.42
N ALA A 69 0.95 -7.66 -9.64
CA ALA A 69 0.42 -8.09 -10.93
C ALA A 69 -0.78 -7.23 -11.39
N ALA A 70 -1.65 -6.83 -10.46
CA ALA A 70 -2.80 -5.98 -10.75
C ALA A 70 -2.42 -4.53 -11.11
N THR A 71 -1.39 -3.97 -10.47
CA THR A 71 -1.01 -2.54 -10.62
C THR A 71 0.07 -2.30 -11.67
N LYS A 72 0.99 -3.25 -11.85
CA LYS A 72 2.13 -3.13 -12.76
C LYS A 72 1.99 -3.98 -14.02
N GLY A 73 1.00 -4.88 -14.08
CA GLY A 73 0.79 -5.74 -15.24
C GLY A 73 1.97 -6.68 -15.46
N ASN A 74 2.65 -6.56 -16.60
CA ASN A 74 3.70 -7.49 -17.03
C ASN A 74 5.11 -7.17 -16.48
N VAL A 75 5.21 -6.27 -15.50
CA VAL A 75 6.49 -5.96 -14.85
C VAL A 75 6.82 -7.05 -13.83
N PRO A 76 8.05 -7.60 -13.83
CA PRO A 76 8.44 -8.61 -12.85
C PRO A 76 8.35 -8.07 -11.42
N TYR A 77 7.94 -8.93 -10.49
CA TYR A 77 7.90 -8.60 -9.07
C TYR A 77 9.32 -8.25 -8.58
N PRO A 78 9.52 -7.16 -7.84
CA PRO A 78 10.84 -6.75 -7.39
C PRO A 78 11.41 -7.82 -6.47
N VAL A 79 12.67 -8.20 -6.72
CA VAL A 79 13.41 -9.07 -5.81
C VAL A 79 13.85 -8.22 -4.64
N VAL A 80 13.61 -8.69 -3.42
CA VAL A 80 14.13 -8.05 -2.22
C VAL A 80 15.65 -8.23 -2.26
N HIS A 81 16.37 -7.16 -2.56
CA HIS A 81 17.81 -7.12 -2.38
C HIS A 81 18.05 -6.76 -0.91
N HIS A 82 18.22 -7.77 -0.05
CA HIS A 82 18.91 -7.54 1.21
C HIS A 82 20.35 -7.20 0.84
N THR A 83 20.64 -5.91 0.67
CA THR A 83 22.03 -5.46 0.61
C THR A 83 22.52 -5.37 2.05
N ASP A 84 22.68 -6.51 2.71
CA ASP A 84 23.52 -6.63 3.90
C ASP A 84 24.98 -6.89 3.49
N GLY A 85 25.38 -6.51 2.28
CA GLY A 85 26.77 -6.53 1.84
C GLY A 85 27.45 -7.91 1.82
N SER A 86 26.72 -9.02 1.99
CA SER A 86 27.29 -10.35 1.97
C SER A 86 26.86 -11.11 0.70
N PRO A 87 27.75 -11.85 0.01
CA PRO A 87 27.46 -12.33 -1.34
C PRO A 87 26.47 -13.50 -1.41
N ASP A 88 26.17 -14.18 -0.31
CA ASP A 88 25.47 -15.46 -0.35
C ASP A 88 24.51 -15.60 0.83
N SER A 89 23.21 -15.40 0.61
CA SER A 89 22.15 -15.79 1.56
C SER A 89 21.33 -16.92 0.94
N GLU A 90 21.70 -18.16 1.29
CA GLU A 90 20.97 -19.39 0.98
C GLU A 90 19.58 -19.39 1.65
N PRO A 91 18.56 -20.07 1.10
CA PRO A 91 17.21 -20.04 1.66
C PRO A 91 17.18 -20.70 3.06
N GLN A 92 16.85 -19.92 4.10
CA GLN A 92 16.65 -20.45 5.44
C GLN A 92 15.48 -21.44 5.47
N ALA A 93 15.78 -22.67 5.93
CA ALA A 93 14.81 -23.72 6.20
C ALA A 93 13.81 -23.28 7.29
N PRO A 94 12.57 -23.80 7.28
CA PRO A 94 11.58 -23.45 8.29
C PRO A 94 12.00 -23.94 9.67
N ASP A 95 12.02 -23.03 10.64
CA ASP A 95 12.33 -23.29 12.03
C ASP A 95 11.37 -24.35 12.61
N SER A 96 11.96 -25.40 13.19
CA SER A 96 11.27 -26.50 13.86
C SER A 96 11.43 -26.33 15.37
N ASP A 97 10.48 -25.66 16.01
CA ASP A 97 10.23 -25.74 17.46
C ASP A 97 8.90 -26.51 17.60
N GLY A 98 8.76 -27.60 18.37
CA GLY A 98 9.34 -27.89 19.68
C GLY A 98 8.23 -27.90 20.70
#